data_AF-A0A1Q7FYK7-F1
#
_entry.id   AF-A0A1Q7FYK7-F1
#
_cell.length_a   1.000
_cell.length_b   1.000
_cell.length_c   1.000
_cell.angle_alpha   90.00
_cell.angle_beta   90.00
_cell.angle_gamma   90.00
#
_symmetry.space_group_name_H-M   'P 1'
#
loop_
_entity.id
_entity.type
_entity.pdbx_description
1 polymer ?
#
loop_
_entity_poly.entity_id
_entity_poly.type
_entity_poly.pdbx_seq_one_letter_code
_entity_poly.pdbx_strand_id
1 'polypeptide(L)'
;MPVRSQRGMTILEVVIATAIFGLVVTVLTGFFLVASSRGLLGRNVTAAALLAQQRIELLKSKGYSSLSGFAATEQLDNLGNATPSGLYTRVTTITSPVLGTSQLTEIDVAVTWMDQAISRTLTLSTLVASY
;
A
#
# COMPACT_ATOMS: atom_id res chain seq x y z
N MET A 1 23.49 55.46 30.83
CA MET A 1 23.03 54.17 30.26
C MET A 1 21.51 54.21 30.23
N PRO A 2 20.82 54.17 29.07
CA PRO A 2 19.37 54.18 29.10
C PRO A 2 18.87 52.81 29.57
N VAL A 3 18.00 52.82 30.59
CA VAL A 3 17.30 51.63 31.09
C VAL A 3 16.37 51.15 29.98
N ARG A 4 16.69 49.97 29.43
CA ARG A 4 15.85 49.25 28.46
C ARG A 4 14.54 48.87 29.16
N SER A 5 13.43 49.45 28.72
CA SER A 5 12.11 49.13 29.29
C SER A 5 11.78 47.66 29.03
N GLN A 6 11.85 46.81 30.05
CA GLN A 6 11.26 45.48 30.02
C GLN A 6 9.74 45.64 30.16
N ARG A 7 9.04 45.85 29.05
CA ARG A 7 7.57 45.75 29.02
C ARG A 7 7.21 44.26 29.16
N GLY A 8 6.54 43.91 30.26
CA GLY A 8 5.98 42.57 30.46
C GLY A 8 4.77 42.33 29.54
N MET A 9 4.43 41.05 29.29
CA MET A 9 3.23 40.68 28.53
C MET A 9 1.96 41.08 29.30
N THR A 10 0.99 41.63 28.58
CA THR A 10 -0.35 41.88 29.10
C THR A 10 -1.15 40.58 29.17
N ILE A 11 -2.11 40.50 30.10
CA ILE A 11 -3.02 39.34 30.20
C ILE A 11 -3.79 39.14 28.89
N LEU A 12 -4.18 40.23 28.21
CA LEU A 12 -4.87 40.17 26.93
C LEU A 12 -4.01 39.52 25.83
N GLU A 13 -2.73 39.87 25.76
CA GLU A 13 -1.79 39.23 24.81
C GLU A 13 -1.66 37.74 25.06
N VAL A 14 -1.61 37.30 26.33
CA VAL A 14 -1.56 35.87 26.68
C VAL A 14 -2.84 35.15 26.26
N VAL A 15 -4.01 35.76 26.45
CA VAL A 15 -5.30 35.19 26.02
C VAL A 15 -5.37 35.07 24.50
N ILE A 16 -4.96 36.10 23.77
CA ILE A 16 -4.93 36.07 22.30
C ILE A 16 -3.91 35.04 21.80
N ALA A 17 -2.72 35.00 22.38
CA ALA A 17 -1.66 34.06 21.99
C ALA A 17 -2.08 32.61 22.22
N THR A 18 -2.72 32.30 23.35
CA THR A 18 -3.22 30.95 23.64
C THR A 18 -4.39 30.56 22.73
N ALA A 19 -5.28 31.49 22.39
CA ALA A 19 -6.34 31.25 21.41
C ALA A 19 -5.78 30.91 20.02
N ILE A 20 -4.82 31.70 19.52
CA ILE A 20 -4.15 31.45 18.23
C ILE A 20 -3.38 30.13 18.27
N PHE A 21 -2.66 29.87 19.37
CA PHE A 21 -1.92 28.63 19.55
C PHE A 21 -2.84 27.40 19.50
N GLY A 22 -3.99 27.45 20.17
CA GLY A 22 -4.97 26.37 20.15
C GLY A 22 -5.49 26.07 18.74
N LEU A 23 -5.75 27.11 17.93
CA LEU A 23 -6.16 26.94 16.53
C LEU A 23 -5.07 26.23 15.72
N VAL A 24 -3.81 26.68 15.84
CA VAL A 24 -2.68 26.10 15.11
C VAL A 24 -2.47 24.63 15.49
N VAL A 25 -2.46 24.31 16.79
CA VAL A 25 -2.29 22.93 17.27
C VAL A 25 -3.39 22.02 16.77
N THR A 26 -4.64 22.49 16.74
CA THR A 26 -5.78 21.72 16.25
C THR A 26 -5.60 21.35 14.77
N VAL A 27 -5.23 22.33 13.93
CA VAL A 27 -5.00 22.10 12.50
C VAL A 27 -3.83 21.14 12.27
N LEU A 28 -2.71 21.35 12.96
CA LEU A 28 -1.52 20.51 12.83
C LEU A 28 -1.79 19.06 13.24
N THR A 29 -2.55 18.86 14.32
CA THR A 29 -2.89 17.52 14.81
C THR A 29 -3.75 16.79 13.79
N GLY A 30 -4.79 17.44 13.25
CA GLY A 30 -5.63 16.86 12.20
C GLY A 30 -4.83 16.50 10.95
N PHE A 31 -3.95 17.41 10.51
CA PHE A 31 -3.08 17.18 9.36
C PHE A 31 -2.13 16.00 9.57
N PHE A 32 -1.49 15.89 10.73
CA PHE A 32 -0.53 14.84 11.04
C PHE A 32 -1.16 13.43 10.98
N LEU A 33 -2.37 13.28 11.52
CA LEU A 33 -3.11 12.00 11.49
C LEU A 33 -3.44 11.58 10.05
N VAL A 34 -3.91 12.52 9.23
CA VAL A 34 -4.22 12.26 7.82
C VAL A 34 -2.95 11.95 7.05
N ALA A 35 -1.89 12.74 7.18
CA ALA A 35 -0.63 12.52 6.46
C ALA A 35 -0.02 11.15 6.79
N SER A 36 -0.04 10.75 8.07
CA SER A 36 0.52 9.46 8.51
C SER A 36 -0.26 8.27 7.92
N SER A 37 -1.60 8.32 7.96
CA SER A 37 -2.42 7.25 7.38
C SER A 37 -2.24 7.12 5.87
N ARG A 38 -2.11 8.25 5.15
CA ARG A 38 -1.84 8.24 3.70
C ARG A 38 -0.47 7.68 3.36
N GLY A 39 0.55 7.95 4.18
CA GLY A 39 1.89 7.37 4.01
C GLY A 39 1.90 5.85 4.11
N LEU A 40 1.20 5.30 5.11
CA LEU A 40 1.05 3.84 5.27
C LEU A 40 0.29 3.21 4.10
N LEU A 41 -0.81 3.84 3.66
CA LEU A 41 -1.55 3.39 2.48
C LEU A 41 -0.67 3.33 1.24
N GLY A 42 0.08 4.40 0.95
CA GLY A 42 0.97 4.47 -0.21
C GLY A 42 2.06 3.39 -0.18
N ARG A 43 2.62 3.12 1.01
CA ARG A 43 3.59 2.02 1.20
C ARG A 43 2.97 0.66 0.87
N ASN A 44 1.78 0.38 1.40
CA ASN A 44 1.12 -0.92 1.20
C ASN A 44 0.70 -1.14 -0.25
N VAL A 45 0.22 -0.10 -0.94
CA VAL A 45 -0.09 -0.16 -2.38
C VAL A 45 1.16 -0.47 -3.19
N THR A 46 2.27 0.21 -2.90
CA THR A 46 3.54 -0.01 -3.61
C THR A 46 4.06 -1.43 -3.37
N ALA A 47 4.03 -1.90 -2.13
CA ALA A 47 4.42 -3.26 -1.80
C ALA A 47 3.53 -4.30 -2.48
N ALA A 48 2.21 -4.14 -2.46
CA ALA A 48 1.27 -5.03 -3.14
C ALA A 48 1.51 -5.09 -4.66
N ALA A 49 1.77 -3.95 -5.30
CA ALA A 49 2.11 -3.89 -6.71
C ALA A 49 3.42 -4.62 -7.03
N LEU A 50 4.47 -4.41 -6.22
CA LEU A 50 5.75 -5.11 -6.39
C LEU A 50 5.60 -6.62 -6.19
N LEU A 51 4.85 -7.07 -5.18
CA LEU A 51 4.59 -8.49 -4.92
C LEU A 51 3.82 -9.17 -6.05
N ALA A 52 2.85 -8.46 -6.63
CA ALA A 52 2.09 -8.93 -7.79
C ALA A 52 3.01 -9.01 -9.03
N GLN A 53 3.79 -7.96 -9.28
CA GLN A 53 4.73 -7.90 -10.40
C GLN A 53 5.80 -8.98 -10.32
N GLN A 54 6.40 -9.19 -9.14
CA GLN A 54 7.37 -10.26 -8.90
C GLN A 54 6.80 -11.62 -9.26
N ARG A 55 5.54 -11.89 -8.91
CA ARG A 55 4.88 -13.16 -9.25
C ARG A 55 4.67 -13.28 -10.75
N ILE A 56 4.18 -12.24 -11.41
CA ILE A 56 4.00 -12.22 -12.87
C ILE A 56 5.33 -12.48 -13.59
N GLU A 57 6.40 -11.79 -13.22
CA GLU A 57 7.71 -11.97 -13.85
C GLU A 57 8.28 -13.38 -13.61
N LEU A 58 8.09 -13.93 -12.40
CA LEU A 58 8.44 -15.32 -12.12
C LEU A 58 7.68 -16.28 -13.03
N LEU A 59 6.38 -16.09 -13.22
CA LEU A 59 5.55 -16.96 -14.07
C LEU A 59 5.91 -16.82 -15.55
N LYS A 60 6.20 -15.61 -16.02
CA LYS A 60 6.72 -15.36 -17.36
C LYS A 60 8.06 -16.05 -17.61
N SER A 61 8.85 -16.28 -16.58
CA SER A 61 10.10 -17.03 -16.67
C SER A 61 9.90 -18.56 -16.68
N LYS A 62 8.67 -19.07 -16.51
CA LYS A 62 8.36 -20.50 -16.54
C LYS A 62 7.87 -20.92 -17.92
N GLY A 63 8.07 -22.19 -18.26
CA GLY A 63 7.56 -22.75 -19.50
C GLY A 63 6.03 -22.80 -19.49
N TYR A 64 5.40 -22.50 -20.63
CA TYR A 64 3.95 -22.43 -20.80
C TYR A 64 3.22 -23.67 -20.25
N SER A 65 3.74 -24.87 -20.52
CA SER A 65 3.17 -26.15 -20.08
C SER A 65 3.14 -26.33 -18.56
N SER A 66 3.96 -25.58 -17.81
CA SER A 66 4.04 -25.67 -16.35
C SER A 66 3.19 -24.63 -15.62
N LEU A 67 2.61 -23.66 -16.34
CA LEU A 67 1.93 -22.51 -15.72
C LEU A 67 0.78 -22.92 -14.81
N SER A 68 -0.06 -23.87 -15.22
CA SER A 68 -1.22 -24.31 -14.43
C SER A 68 -0.88 -24.79 -13.02
N GLY A 69 0.33 -25.30 -12.79
CA GLY A 69 0.80 -25.75 -11.48
C GLY A 69 1.16 -24.63 -10.50
N PHE A 70 1.14 -23.36 -10.93
CA PHE A 70 1.52 -22.22 -10.10
C PHE A 70 0.33 -21.40 -9.57
N ALA A 71 -0.90 -21.84 -9.83
CA ALA A 71 -2.06 -21.28 -9.15
C ALA A 71 -1.96 -21.56 -7.65
N ALA A 72 -1.97 -20.51 -6.83
CA ALA A 72 -1.70 -20.62 -5.41
C ALA A 72 -2.26 -19.43 -4.63
N THR A 73 -2.57 -19.67 -3.37
CA THR A 73 -2.86 -18.64 -2.38
C THR A 73 -1.74 -18.66 -1.33
N GLU A 74 -1.07 -17.54 -1.16
CA GLU A 74 0.11 -17.39 -0.32
C GLU A 74 -0.06 -16.19 0.60
N GLN A 75 0.42 -16.32 1.84
CA GLN A 75 0.50 -15.20 2.78
C GLN A 75 1.96 -14.76 2.87
N LEU A 76 2.22 -13.47 2.68
CA LEU A 76 3.54 -12.91 2.39
C LEU A 76 3.89 -11.76 3.33
N ASP A 77 5.17 -11.65 3.67
CA ASP A 77 5.73 -10.43 4.25
C ASP A 77 5.97 -9.33 3.18
N ASN A 78 6.52 -8.19 3.60
CA ASN A 78 6.82 -7.07 2.71
C ASN A 78 7.98 -7.35 1.72
N LEU A 79 8.73 -8.43 1.92
CA LEU A 79 9.85 -8.84 1.06
C LEU A 79 9.43 -9.95 0.07
N GLY A 80 8.21 -10.48 0.22
CA GLY A 80 7.68 -11.56 -0.62
C GLY A 80 8.01 -12.96 -0.11
N ASN A 81 8.42 -13.11 1.14
CA ASN A 81 8.60 -14.42 1.76
C ASN A 81 7.28 -14.95 2.30
N ALA A 82 7.01 -16.25 2.08
CA ALA A 82 5.83 -16.90 2.60
C ALA A 82 5.89 -17.05 4.13
N THR A 83 4.90 -16.52 4.84
CA THR A 83 4.79 -16.59 6.30
C THR A 83 3.32 -16.61 6.76
N PRO A 84 2.94 -17.46 7.74
CA PRO A 84 1.59 -17.48 8.31
C PRO A 84 1.13 -16.17 8.97
N SER A 85 2.08 -15.27 9.28
CA SER A 85 1.81 -13.95 9.84
C SER A 85 2.02 -12.81 8.84
N GLY A 86 2.08 -13.14 7.54
CA GLY A 86 2.27 -12.16 6.47
C GLY A 86 1.15 -11.12 6.42
N LEU A 87 1.51 -9.90 6.05
CA LEU A 87 0.59 -8.76 5.95
C LEU A 87 -0.19 -8.74 4.63
N TYR A 88 0.29 -9.48 3.63
CA TYR A 88 -0.28 -9.53 2.29
C TYR A 88 -0.73 -10.95 1.97
N THR A 89 -1.92 -11.09 1.39
CA THR A 89 -2.39 -12.35 0.82
C THR A 89 -2.37 -12.24 -0.69
N ARG A 90 -1.51 -13.01 -1.34
CA ARG A 90 -1.43 -13.09 -2.80
C ARG A 90 -2.19 -14.31 -3.30
N VAL A 91 -3.09 -14.11 -4.23
CA VAL A 91 -3.79 -15.16 -4.96
C VAL A 91 -3.36 -15.08 -6.42
N THR A 92 -2.82 -16.18 -6.93
CA THR A 92 -2.49 -16.35 -8.34
C THR A 92 -3.55 -17.26 -8.96
N THR A 93 -4.30 -16.74 -9.94
CA THR A 93 -5.23 -17.51 -10.76
C THR A 93 -4.73 -17.59 -12.18
N ILE A 94 -4.83 -18.77 -12.77
CA ILE A 94 -4.33 -19.06 -14.10
C ILE A 94 -5.47 -19.72 -14.87
N THR A 95 -5.89 -19.06 -15.95
CA THR A 95 -7.05 -19.46 -16.75
C THR A 95 -6.58 -19.85 -18.15
N SER A 96 -6.81 -21.10 -18.53
CA SER A 96 -6.49 -21.63 -19.87
C SER A 96 -7.52 -22.71 -20.26
N PRO A 97 -8.04 -22.73 -21.51
CA PRO A 97 -7.84 -21.73 -22.57
C PRO A 97 -8.56 -20.41 -22.27
N VAL A 98 -8.02 -19.30 -22.76
CA VAL A 98 -8.71 -18.00 -22.75
C VAL A 98 -9.03 -17.57 -24.19
N LEU A 99 -10.12 -16.81 -24.37
CA LEU A 99 -10.57 -16.32 -25.69
C LEU A 99 -10.81 -17.43 -26.74
N GLY A 100 -11.11 -18.65 -26.29
CA GLY A 100 -11.37 -19.80 -27.17
C GLY A 100 -10.12 -20.39 -27.84
N THR A 101 -8.92 -20.03 -27.39
CA THR A 101 -7.66 -20.57 -27.93
C THR A 101 -6.85 -21.27 -26.84
N SER A 102 -6.33 -22.48 -27.13
CA SER A 102 -5.45 -23.22 -26.21
C SER A 102 -4.04 -22.64 -26.10
N GLN A 103 -3.70 -21.72 -26.99
CA GLN A 103 -2.40 -21.06 -27.04
C GLN A 103 -2.32 -19.81 -26.16
N LEU A 104 -3.43 -19.35 -25.57
CA LEU A 104 -3.45 -18.22 -24.67
C LEU A 104 -3.82 -18.68 -23.26
N THR A 105 -3.03 -18.21 -22.30
CA THR A 105 -3.28 -18.38 -20.87
C THR A 105 -3.29 -17.01 -20.21
N GLU A 106 -4.33 -16.73 -19.44
CA GLU A 106 -4.46 -15.53 -18.62
C GLU A 106 -3.94 -15.81 -17.22
N ILE A 107 -3.16 -14.88 -16.69
CA ILE A 107 -2.59 -14.92 -15.34
C ILE A 107 -3.07 -13.68 -14.61
N ASP A 108 -3.85 -13.88 -13.56
CA ASP A 108 -4.24 -12.84 -12.63
C ASP A 108 -3.54 -13.03 -11.30
N VAL A 109 -2.94 -11.95 -10.81
CA VAL A 109 -2.31 -11.92 -9.50
C VAL A 109 -2.99 -10.83 -8.67
N ALA A 110 -3.79 -11.26 -7.71
CA ALA A 110 -4.46 -10.39 -6.74
C ALA A 110 -3.68 -10.39 -5.43
N VAL A 111 -3.33 -9.21 -4.93
CA VAL A 111 -2.70 -9.04 -3.61
C VAL A 111 -3.63 -8.23 -2.72
N THR A 112 -3.98 -8.81 -1.59
CA THR A 112 -4.92 -8.26 -0.61
C THR A 112 -4.18 -7.92 0.68
N TRP A 113 -4.51 -6.78 1.28
CA TRP A 113 -3.98 -6.36 2.59
C TRP A 113 -5.06 -5.63 3.40
N MET A 114 -4.85 -5.54 4.70
CA MET A 114 -5.74 -4.82 5.61
C MET A 114 -5.25 -3.38 5.81
N ASP A 115 -6.10 -2.39 5.56
CA ASP A 115 -5.86 -0.96 5.80
C ASP A 115 -6.91 -0.41 6.75
N GLN A 116 -6.54 -0.15 8.01
CA GLN A 116 -7.42 0.42 9.04
C GLN A 116 -8.81 -0.27 9.11
N ALA A 117 -8.80 -1.59 9.14
CA ALA A 117 -9.97 -2.48 9.14
C ALA A 117 -10.73 -2.63 7.80
N ILE A 118 -10.24 -2.03 6.71
CA ILE A 118 -10.77 -2.21 5.36
C ILE A 118 -9.83 -3.14 4.58
N SER A 119 -10.39 -4.23 4.05
CA SER A 119 -9.65 -5.09 3.12
C SER A 119 -9.51 -4.37 1.77
N ARG A 120 -8.28 -4.24 1.29
CA ARG A 120 -7.93 -3.64 0.00
C ARG A 120 -7.28 -4.70 -0.87
N THR A 121 -7.61 -4.69 -2.15
CA THR A 121 -7.05 -5.63 -3.12
C THR A 121 -6.54 -4.87 -4.33
N LEU A 122 -5.36 -5.27 -4.81
CA LEU A 122 -4.77 -4.83 -6.07
C LEU A 122 -4.59 -6.05 -6.95
N THR A 123 -5.09 -5.99 -8.18
CA THR A 123 -4.99 -7.08 -9.16
C THR A 123 -4.20 -6.62 -10.37
N LEU A 124 -3.22 -7.44 -10.77
CA LEU A 124 -2.52 -7.31 -12.04
C LEU A 124 -2.83 -8.52 -12.92
N SER A 125 -3.13 -8.28 -14.18
CA SER A 125 -3.50 -9.31 -15.15
C SER A 125 -2.53 -9.28 -16.32
N THR A 126 -2.18 -10.46 -16.85
CA THR A 126 -1.34 -10.58 -18.04
C THR A 126 -1.73 -11.79 -18.89
N LEU A 127 -1.46 -11.72 -20.18
CA LEU A 127 -1.69 -12.80 -21.14
C LEU A 127 -0.34 -13.36 -21.58
N VAL A 128 -0.22 -14.68 -21.55
CA VAL A 128 0.96 -15.41 -22.05
C VAL A 128 0.52 -16.30 -23.19
N ALA A 129 1.27 -16.27 -24.29
CA ALA A 129 1.04 -17.10 -25.46
C ALA A 129 2.04 -18.26 -25.55
N SER A 130 1.59 -19.44 -25.97
CA SER A 130 2.46 -20.54 -26.37
C SER A 130 2.89 -20.34 -27.83
N TYR A 131 4.20 -20.27 -28.07
CA TYR A 131 4.81 -20.28 -29.41
C TYR A 131 5.23 -21.70 -29.81
#